data_AF-A0A7X6YX68-F1
#
_entry.id   AF-A0A7X6YX68-F1
#
_cell.length_a   1.000
_cell.length_b   1.000
_cell.length_c   1.000
_cell.angle_alpha   90.00
_cell.angle_beta   90.00
_cell.angle_gamma   90.00
#
_symmetry.space_group_name_H-M   'P 1'
#
loop_
_entity.id
_entity.type
_entity.pdbx_description
1 polymer ?
#
loop_
_entity_poly.entity_id
_entity_poly.type
_entity_poly.pdbx_seq_one_letter_code
_entity_poly.pdbx_strand_id
1 'polypeptide(L)'
;MYCEQCGAQLEPESKFCPSCGNPVARASGNEVSEYHIQDPFNQSSNTEEVMWVLTAQRKESFFKRTNCFLIFMRDKLIVAHLSAQRQKEESA
;
A
#
# COMPACT_ATOMS: atom_id res chain seq x y z
N MET A 1 18.95 22.72 7.28
CA MET A 1 18.95 21.77 6.14
C MET A 1 17.53 21.31 5.91
N TYR A 2 17.18 20.86 4.69
CA TYR A 2 15.82 20.37 4.39
C TYR A 2 15.85 18.87 4.16
N CYS A 3 14.76 18.19 4.51
CA CYS A 3 14.60 16.77 4.26
C CYS A 3 14.52 16.51 2.76
N GLU A 4 15.36 15.63 2.23
CA GLU A 4 15.36 15.28 0.79
C GLU A 4 14.08 14.53 0.38
N GLN A 5 13.35 13.97 1.35
CA GLN A 5 12.17 13.14 1.08
C GLN A 5 10.87 13.93 1.11
N CYS A 6 10.75 14.95 1.96
CA CYS A 6 9.51 15.72 2.12
C CYS A 6 9.68 17.24 2.05
N GLY A 7 10.92 17.75 1.97
CA GLY A 7 11.22 19.18 1.93
C GLY A 7 11.04 19.91 3.26
N ALA A 8 10.70 19.22 4.36
CA ALA A 8 10.56 19.85 5.68
C ALA A 8 11.90 20.36 6.22
N GLN A 9 11.88 21.46 6.97
CA GLN A 9 13.07 21.99 7.62
C GLN A 9 13.51 21.05 8.76
N LEU A 10 14.78 20.67 8.75
CA LEU A 10 15.40 19.81 9.75
C LEU A 10 16.22 20.64 10.73
N GLU A 11 16.18 20.25 12.01
CA GLU A 11 17.08 20.81 13.01
C GLU A 11 18.50 20.23 12.85
N PRO A 12 19.55 20.95 13.27
CA PRO A 12 20.95 20.58 12.99
C PRO A 12 21.37 19.20 13.55
N GLU A 13 20.72 18.76 14.62
CA GLU A 13 21.03 17.51 15.33
C GLU A 13 19.94 16.43 15.17
N SER A 14 18.97 16.66 14.28
CA SER A 14 17.90 15.70 14.02
C SER A 14 18.45 14.45 13.33
N LYS A 15 18.38 13.29 14.00
CA LYS A 15 18.69 11.98 13.39
C LYS A 15 17.60 11.52 12.42
N PHE A 16 16.37 11.97 12.63
CA PHE A 16 15.19 11.67 11.81
C PHE A 16 14.40 12.95 11.51
N CYS A 17 13.70 12.98 10.39
CA CYS A 17 12.83 14.08 10.04
C CYS A 17 11.58 14.09 10.94
N PRO A 18 11.26 15.19 11.64
CA PRO A 18 10.08 15.26 12.49
C PRO A 18 8.76 15.26 11.69
N SER A 19 8.80 15.64 10.41
CA SER A 19 7.59 15.63 9.56
C SER A 19 7.28 14.28 8.93
N CYS A 20 8.28 13.51 8.49
CA CYS A 20 8.04 12.28 7.74
C CYS A 20 8.71 11.03 8.32
N GLY A 21 9.51 11.17 9.38
CA GLY A 21 10.18 10.06 10.05
C GLY A 21 11.42 9.51 9.35
N ASN A 22 11.74 9.94 8.13
CA ASN A 22 12.91 9.42 7.41
C ASN A 22 14.23 9.82 8.09
N PRO A 23 15.23 8.91 8.12
CA PRO A 23 16.54 9.20 8.69
C PRO A 23 17.24 10.29 7.89
N VAL A 24 17.92 11.18 8.61
CA VAL A 24 18.73 12.25 8.01
C VAL A 24 20.15 11.72 7.85
N ALA A 25 20.53 11.38 6.62
CA ALA A 25 21.88 10.90 6.34
C ALA A 25 22.91 12.01 6.62
N ARG A 26 23.67 11.91 7.72
CA ARG A 26 24.83 12.78 7.98
C ARG A 26 26.04 12.17 7.29
N ALA A 27 26.59 12.86 6.30
CA ALA A 27 27.85 12.49 5.68
C ALA A 27 29.03 12.89 6.59
N SER A 28 29.46 11.97 7.46
CA SER A 28 30.80 12.01 8.07
C SER A 28 31.27 10.58 8.31
N GLY A 29 32.43 10.25 7.73
CA GLY A 29 32.86 8.89 7.40
C GLY A 29 33.32 8.00 8.56
N ASN A 30 33.32 6.70 8.22
CA ASN A 30 33.97 5.55 8.86
C ASN A 30 33.66 5.31 10.35
N GLU A 31 32.82 4.31 10.62
CA GLU A 31 33.24 3.00 11.12
C GLU A 31 32.03 2.06 11.25
N VAL A 32 32.15 0.88 10.67
CA VAL A 32 31.18 -0.21 10.70
C VAL A 32 31.11 -0.75 12.13
N SER A 33 29.95 -0.62 12.77
CA SER A 33 29.49 -1.63 13.72
C SER A 33 28.06 -1.98 13.36
N GLU A 34 27.97 -3.13 12.71
CA GLU A 34 26.79 -3.93 12.50
C GLU A 34 26.11 -4.21 13.86
N TYR A 35 25.26 -3.28 14.29
CA TYR A 35 24.20 -3.61 15.25
C TYR A 35 22.94 -3.86 14.44
N HIS A 36 22.70 -5.14 14.16
CA HIS A 36 21.41 -5.65 13.76
C HIS A 36 20.43 -5.49 14.94
N ILE A 37 19.95 -4.27 15.17
CA ILE A 37 18.66 -4.10 15.83
C ILE A 37 17.65 -4.51 14.77
N GLN A 38 17.08 -5.70 14.92
CA GLN A 38 15.81 -6.01 14.27
C GLN A 38 14.82 -4.98 14.79
N ASP A 39 14.61 -3.92 14.03
CA ASP A 39 13.57 -2.95 14.27
C ASP A 39 12.24 -3.72 14.23
N PRO A 40 11.50 -3.84 15.35
CA PRO A 40 10.19 -4.49 15.35
C PRO A 40 9.15 -3.74 14.51
N PHE A 41 9.50 -2.58 13.96
CA PHE A 41 8.66 -1.67 13.21
C PHE A 41 9.08 -1.46 11.75
N ASN A 42 9.87 -2.36 11.16
CA ASN A 42 9.73 -2.59 9.73
C ASN A 42 8.43 -3.36 9.47
N GLN A 43 7.29 -2.75 9.81
CA GLN A 43 6.03 -3.11 9.18
C GLN A 43 6.23 -2.77 7.71
N SER A 44 6.72 -3.79 6.99
CA SER A 44 6.33 -4.13 5.64
C SER A 44 5.15 -3.27 5.26
N SER A 45 5.38 -2.32 4.36
CA SER A 45 4.32 -1.55 3.74
C SER A 45 3.30 -2.55 3.20
N ASN A 46 2.30 -2.85 4.03
CA ASN A 46 1.11 -3.59 3.67
C ASN A 46 0.23 -2.61 2.90
N THR A 47 0.81 -2.01 1.85
CA THR A 47 0.06 -1.29 0.85
C THR A 47 -0.71 -2.36 0.12
N GLU A 48 -1.97 -2.53 0.52
CA GLU A 48 -3.01 -3.19 -0.28
C GLU A 48 -3.17 -2.42 -1.59
N GLU A 49 -2.19 -2.60 -2.47
CA GLU A 49 -2.13 -1.93 -3.76
C GLU A 49 -2.95 -2.75 -4.76
N VAL A 50 -4.04 -2.15 -5.24
CA VAL A 50 -4.84 -2.72 -6.32
C VAL A 50 -4.11 -2.49 -7.63
N MET A 51 -3.66 -3.58 -8.24
CA MET A 51 -2.97 -3.55 -9.52
C MET A 51 -3.95 -3.45 -10.68
N TRP A 52 -5.01 -4.26 -10.65
CA TRP A 52 -5.99 -4.37 -11.73
C TRP A 52 -7.38 -4.74 -11.20
N VAL A 53 -8.41 -4.26 -11.90
CA VAL A 53 -9.80 -4.70 -11.70
C VAL A 53 -10.37 -5.14 -13.04
N LEU A 54 -10.86 -6.38 -13.10
CA LEU A 54 -11.53 -6.92 -14.28
C LEU A 54 -12.98 -7.26 -13.95
N THR A 55 -13.90 -6.92 -14.85
CA THR A 55 -15.28 -7.38 -14.79
C THR A 55 -15.37 -8.75 -15.45
N ALA A 56 -15.95 -9.72 -14.74
CA ALA A 56 -16.15 -11.08 -15.22
C ALA A 56 -17.61 -11.51 -14.99
N GLN A 57 -18.15 -12.36 -15.86
CA GLN A 57 -19.47 -12.96 -15.67
C GLN A 57 -19.31 -14.40 -15.20
N ARG A 58 -19.64 -14.66 -13.92
CA ARG A 58 -19.69 -16.02 -13.39
C ARG A 58 -21.00 -16.67 -13.81
N LYS A 59 -20.92 -17.72 -14.63
CA LYS A 59 -22.07 -18.55 -15.01
C LYS A 59 -22.34 -19.56 -13.90
N GLU A 60 -23.38 -19.36 -13.10
CA GLU A 60 -23.79 -20.29 -12.05
C GLU A 60 -24.75 -21.37 -12.58
N SER A 61 -25.56 -21.02 -13.58
CA SER A 61 -26.50 -21.92 -14.25
C SER A 61 -26.73 -21.47 -15.70
N PHE A 62 -27.59 -22.15 -16.45
CA PHE A 62 -27.84 -21.87 -17.86
C PHE A 62 -28.35 -20.45 -18.10
N PHE A 63 -29.20 -19.93 -17.19
CA PHE A 63 -29.77 -18.58 -17.25
C PHE A 63 -29.24 -17.62 -16.18
N LYS A 64 -28.54 -18.11 -15.15
CA LYS A 64 -28.03 -17.28 -14.06
C LYS A 64 -26.56 -16.93 -14.29
N ARG A 65 -26.31 -15.67 -14.68
CA ARG A 65 -24.98 -15.06 -14.77
C ARG A 65 -24.87 -13.95 -13.74
N THR A 66 -23.82 -13.99 -12.94
CA THR A 66 -23.53 -12.99 -11.90
C THR A 66 -22.33 -12.16 -12.34
N ASN A 67 -22.45 -10.83 -12.36
CA ASN A 67 -21.30 -9.95 -12.58
C ASN A 67 -20.41 -9.97 -11.34
N CYS A 68 -19.15 -10.29 -11.54
CA CYS A 68 -18.11 -10.33 -10.53
C CYS A 68 -16.98 -9.38 -10.91
N PHE A 69 -16.25 -8.92 -9.90
CA PHE A 69 -15.06 -8.12 -10.04
C PHE A 69 -13.87 -8.95 -9.54
N LEU A 70 -12.90 -9.16 -10.41
CA LEU A 70 -11.62 -9.77 -10.09
C LEU A 70 -10.64 -8.64 -9.79
N ILE A 71 -10.29 -8.50 -8.51
CA ILE A 71 -9.40 -7.46 -8.01
C ILE A 71 -8.05 -8.11 -7.73
N PHE A 72 -7.07 -7.77 -8.56
CA PHE A 72 -5.70 -8.26 -8.42
C PHE A 72 -4.93 -7.29 -7.53
N MET A 73 -4.47 -7.81 -6.39
CA MET A 73 -3.49 -7.14 -5.55
C MET A 73 -2.13 -7.83 -5.68
N ARG A 74 -1.10 -7.25 -5.07
CA ARG A 74 0.28 -7.74 -5.16
C ARG A 74 0.46 -9.21 -4.78
N ASP A 75 -0.27 -9.67 -3.76
CA ASP A 75 -0.13 -11.00 -3.15
C ASP A 75 -1.45 -11.81 -3.11
N LYS A 76 -2.55 -11.24 -3.58
CA LYS A 76 -3.88 -11.86 -3.48
C LYS A 76 -4.79 -11.46 -4.64
N LEU A 77 -5.71 -12.38 -4.97
CA LEU A 77 -6.81 -12.17 -5.90
C LEU A 77 -8.12 -12.18 -5.12
N ILE A 78 -8.86 -11.08 -5.16
CA ILE A 78 -10.22 -11.00 -4.58
C ILE A 78 -11.25 -11.16 -5.69
N VAL A 79 -12.23 -12.04 -5.44
CA VAL A 79 -13.43 -12.18 -6.27
C VAL A 79 -14.61 -11.57 -5.53
N ALA A 80 -15.05 -10.39 -5.96
CA ALA A 80 -16.19 -9.69 -5.39
C ALA A 80 -17.41 -9.77 -6.32
N HIS A 81 -18.61 -9.66 -5.76
CA HIS A 81 -19.85 -9.46 -6.52
C HIS A 81 -20.74 -8.48 -5.77
N LEU A 82 -21.50 -7.67 -6.51
CA LEU A 82 -22.48 -6.78 -5.91
C LEU A 82 -23.71 -7.57 -5.46
N SER A 83 -24.26 -7.18 -4.31
CA SER A 83 -25.55 -7.70 -3.86
C SER A 83 -26.66 -7.23 -4.81
N ALA A 84 -27.76 -7.98 -4.86
CA ALA A 84 -28.90 -7.65 -5.72
C ALA A 84 -29.49 -6.25 -5.45
N GLN A 85 -29.31 -5.72 -4.23
CA GLN A 85 -29.77 -4.38 -3.87
C GLN A 85 -28.89 -3.29 -4.50
N ARG A 86 -27.56 -3.47 -4.47
CA ARG A 86 -26.62 -2.49 -5.05
C ARG A 86 -26.58 -2.52 -6.58
N GLN A 87 -26.86 -3.68 -7.19
CA GLN A 87 -26.98 -3.79 -8.66
C GLN A 87 -28.11 -2.91 -9.23
N LYS A 88 -29.20 -2.71 -8.47
CA LYS A 88 -30.33 -1.85 -8.88
C LYS A 88 -29.98 -0.36 -8.81
N GLU A 89 -29.11 0.04 -7.88
CA GLU A 89 -28.64 1.43 -7.74
C GLU A 89 -27.71 1.85 -8.88
N GLU A 90 -26.99 0.90 -9.48
CA GLU A 90 -26.04 1.16 -10.58
C GLU A 90 -26.73 1.22 -11.97
N SER A 91 -27.95 0.69 -12.06
CA SER A 91 -28.72 0.59 -13.32
C SER A 91 -29.85 1.64 -13.45
N ALA A 92 -30.04 2.47 -12.42
CA ALA A 92 -31.04 3.53 -12.37
C ALA A 92 -30.41 4.87 -12.79
#